data_AF-A0A368FVJ0-F1
#
_entry.id   AF-A0A368FVJ0-F1
#
_cell.length_a   1.000
_cell.length_b   1.000
_cell.length_c   1.000
_cell.angle_alpha   90.00
_cell.angle_beta   90.00
_cell.angle_gamma   90.00
#
_symmetry.space_group_name_H-M   'P 1'
#
loop_
_entity.id
_entity.type
_entity.pdbx_description
1 polymer ?
#
loop_
_entity_poly.entity_id
_entity_poly.type
_entity_poly.pdbx_seq_one_letter_code
_entity_poly.pdbx_strand_id
1 'polypeptide(L)'
;MSTSEGNELWKECVRWMVDMGVLDPRIAPRNSMLEFATMLRDGVLLCRLLNELAPNCIEEKEIQRRQHMSEFTCHKNICLFLGACKTVFNLKQEQMFEAWELFRLQDFAKVLSVLSMLSYSEPALQKNIK
;
A
#
# COMPACT_ATOMS: atom_id res chain seq x y z
N MET A 1 24.07 13.77 5.09
CA MET A 1 23.00 14.79 5.04
C MET A 1 21.83 14.18 4.29
N SER A 2 20.98 13.37 4.93
CA SER A 2 19.87 12.70 4.21
C SER A 2 18.74 12.32 5.18
N THR A 3 18.17 13.29 5.91
CA THR A 3 16.97 13.08 6.74
C THR A 3 15.72 13.72 6.14
N SER A 4 15.81 14.26 4.92
CA SER A 4 14.74 15.04 4.29
C SER A 4 13.88 14.24 3.29
N GLU A 5 14.47 13.31 2.53
CA GLU A 5 13.78 12.65 1.40
C GLU A 5 12.72 11.63 1.84
N GLY A 6 13.01 10.84 2.88
CA GLY A 6 12.05 9.86 3.42
C GLY A 6 10.81 10.51 4.06
N ASN A 7 10.91 11.77 4.50
CA ASN A 7 9.81 12.48 5.15
C ASN A 7 8.81 13.10 4.15
N GLU A 8 9.15 13.16 2.87
CA GLU A 8 8.25 13.68 1.82
C GLU A 8 7.60 12.54 1.02
N LEU A 9 8.31 11.43 0.79
CA LEU A 9 7.78 10.26 0.05
C LEU A 9 6.47 9.72 0.64
N TRP A 10 6.35 9.63 1.97
CA TRP A 10 5.12 9.14 2.59
C TRP A 10 3.94 10.10 2.40
N LYS A 11 4.18 11.41 2.37
CA LYS A 11 3.14 12.41 2.13
C LYS A 11 2.65 12.39 0.69
N GLU A 12 3.58 12.23 -0.26
CA GLU A 12 3.24 12.02 -1.67
C GLU A 12 2.43 10.73 -1.84
N CYS A 13 2.83 9.66 -1.17
CA CYS A 13 2.09 8.40 -1.18
C CYS A 13 0.67 8.56 -0.58
N VAL A 14 0.52 9.27 0.54
CA VAL A 14 -0.80 9.60 1.13
C VAL A 14 -1.65 10.36 0.12
N ARG A 15 -1.10 11.40 -0.52
CA ARG A 15 -1.81 12.19 -1.55
C ARG A 15 -2.26 11.31 -2.70
N TRP A 16 -1.35 10.50 -3.23
CA TRP A 16 -1.65 9.59 -4.32
C TRP A 16 -2.75 8.58 -3.96
N MET A 17 -2.74 8.01 -2.75
CA MET A 17 -3.80 7.12 -2.28
C MET A 17 -5.15 7.84 -2.10
N VAL A 18 -5.15 9.12 -1.74
CA VAL A 18 -6.37 9.95 -1.71
C VAL A 18 -6.90 10.19 -3.12
N ASP A 19 -6.02 10.55 -4.07
CA ASP A 19 -6.43 10.83 -5.45
C ASP A 19 -6.89 9.57 -6.19
N MET A 20 -6.35 8.40 -5.82
CA MET A 20 -6.85 7.08 -6.22
C MET A 20 -8.20 6.72 -5.58
N GLY A 21 -8.72 7.54 -4.66
CA GLY A 21 -10.00 7.30 -3.98
C GLY A 21 -10.00 6.14 -2.98
N VAL A 22 -8.82 5.59 -2.63
CA VAL A 22 -8.71 4.48 -1.68
C VAL A 22 -8.59 4.94 -0.24
N LEU A 23 -8.08 6.15 -0.01
CA LEU A 23 -7.93 6.78 1.31
C LEU A 23 -8.85 8.00 1.41
N ASP A 24 -9.71 8.05 2.45
CA ASP A 24 -10.59 9.21 2.65
C ASP A 24 -9.76 10.43 3.16
N PRO A 25 -9.82 11.59 2.48
CA PRO A 25 -9.04 12.77 2.83
C PRO A 25 -9.33 13.34 4.24
N ARG A 26 -10.49 13.00 4.83
CA ARG A 26 -10.88 13.43 6.18
C ARG A 26 -10.10 12.72 7.28
N ILE A 27 -9.64 11.50 7.01
CA ILE A 27 -8.87 10.66 7.94
C ILE A 27 -7.42 10.46 7.51
N ALA A 28 -7.02 11.01 6.35
CA ALA A 28 -5.67 10.90 5.83
C ALA A 28 -4.66 11.54 6.82
N PRO A 29 -3.56 10.84 7.14
CA PRO A 29 -2.58 11.29 8.12
C PRO A 29 -1.81 12.51 7.57
N ARG A 30 -1.66 13.54 8.40
CA ARG A 30 -1.05 14.82 7.99
C ARG A 30 0.36 15.04 8.50
N ASN A 31 0.64 14.55 9.70
CA ASN A 31 1.88 14.87 10.41
C ASN A 31 2.61 13.62 10.95
N SER A 32 2.11 12.41 10.66
CA SER A 32 2.64 11.17 11.22
C SER A 32 2.72 10.06 10.18
N MET A 33 3.95 9.70 9.81
CA MET A 33 4.21 8.50 9.01
C MET A 33 3.76 7.23 9.74
N LEU A 34 3.85 7.19 11.06
CA LEU A 34 3.42 6.04 11.86
C LEU A 34 1.91 5.82 11.77
N GLU A 35 1.11 6.89 11.77
CA GLU A 35 -0.33 6.80 11.55
C GLU A 35 -0.61 6.22 10.16
N PHE A 36 0.09 6.70 9.12
CA PHE A 36 -0.04 6.15 7.77
C PHE A 36 0.29 4.66 7.70
N ALA A 37 1.44 4.26 8.26
CA ALA A 37 1.84 2.86 8.30
C ALA A 37 0.83 1.99 9.08
N THR A 38 0.24 2.53 10.15
CA THR A 38 -0.81 1.87 10.93
C THR A 38 -2.09 1.67 10.10
N MET A 39 -2.47 2.63 9.26
CA MET A 39 -3.63 2.50 8.36
C MET A 39 -3.43 1.44 7.28
N LEU A 40 -2.20 1.22 6.83
CA LEU A 40 -1.89 0.17 5.83
C LEU A 40 -1.70 -1.21 6.44
N ARG A 41 -1.52 -1.29 7.76
CA ARG A 41 -1.09 -2.49 8.50
C ARG A 41 -2.06 -3.68 8.36
N ASP A 42 -3.33 -3.43 8.12
CA ASP A 42 -4.33 -4.48 7.92
C ASP A 42 -4.34 -5.07 6.50
N GLY A 43 -3.60 -4.47 5.57
CA GLY A 43 -3.50 -4.84 4.16
C GLY A 43 -4.74 -4.54 3.31
N VAL A 44 -5.85 -4.04 3.89
CA VAL A 44 -7.11 -3.82 3.17
C VAL A 44 -6.97 -2.65 2.19
N LEU A 45 -6.40 -1.53 2.64
CA LEU A 45 -6.15 -0.37 1.76
C LEU A 45 -5.20 -0.72 0.61
N LEU A 46 -4.19 -1.56 0.89
CA LEU A 46 -3.25 -2.04 -0.13
C LEU A 46 -3.94 -2.89 -1.20
N CYS A 47 -4.79 -3.84 -0.79
CA CYS A 47 -5.54 -4.65 -1.75
C CYS A 47 -6.50 -3.79 -2.60
N ARG A 48 -7.16 -2.81 -1.98
CA ARG A 48 -8.05 -1.88 -2.69
C ARG A 48 -7.29 -1.02 -3.70
N LEU A 49 -6.10 -0.55 -3.35
CA LEU A 49 -5.24 0.22 -4.26
C LEU A 49 -4.91 -0.58 -5.53
N LEU A 50 -4.55 -1.86 -5.40
CA LEU A 50 -4.29 -2.68 -6.58
C LEU A 50 -5.55 -2.91 -7.41
N ASN A 51 -6.72 -3.10 -6.78
CA ASN A 51 -7.98 -3.22 -7.52
C ASN A 51 -8.39 -1.92 -8.23
N GLU A 52 -7.98 -0.77 -7.71
CA GLU A 52 -8.19 0.50 -8.39
C GLU A 52 -7.28 0.61 -9.63
N LEU A 53 -6.01 0.18 -9.53
CA LEU A 53 -5.06 0.14 -10.64
C LEU A 53 -5.44 -0.90 -11.71
N ALA A 54 -5.76 -2.11 -11.28
CA ALA A 54 -6.11 -3.24 -12.12
C ALA A 54 -7.40 -3.88 -11.58
N PRO A 55 -8.56 -3.58 -12.21
CA PRO A 55 -9.85 -4.05 -11.74
C PRO A 55 -9.89 -5.57 -11.50
N ASN A 56 -10.34 -5.97 -10.32
CA ASN A 56 -10.50 -7.37 -9.89
C ASN A 56 -9.19 -8.20 -9.87
N CYS A 57 -8.02 -7.56 -9.75
CA CYS A 57 -6.75 -8.28 -9.61
C CYS A 57 -6.65 -9.07 -8.28
N ILE A 58 -7.37 -8.64 -7.24
CA ILE A 58 -7.54 -9.34 -5.98
C ILE A 58 -9.05 -9.54 -5.78
N GLU A 59 -9.47 -10.80 -5.59
CA GLU A 59 -10.88 -11.12 -5.37
C GLU A 59 -11.40 -10.49 -4.07
N GLU A 60 -12.48 -9.71 -4.14
CA GLU A 60 -13.00 -8.98 -2.99
C GLU A 60 -13.40 -9.91 -1.82
N LYS A 61 -13.86 -11.14 -2.13
CA LYS A 61 -14.21 -12.17 -1.14
C LYS A 61 -13.00 -12.67 -0.33
N GLU A 62 -11.79 -12.53 -0.87
CA GLU A 62 -10.56 -12.96 -0.18
C GLU A 62 -10.05 -11.91 0.80
N ILE A 63 -10.36 -10.62 0.56
CA ILE A 63 -9.98 -9.51 1.42
C ILE A 63 -10.76 -9.58 2.73
N GLN A 64 -10.03 -9.74 3.83
CA GLN A 64 -10.61 -9.85 5.16
C GLN A 64 -10.87 -8.46 5.76
N ARG A 65 -12.12 -8.01 5.75
CA ARG A 65 -12.56 -6.67 6.20
C ARG A 65 -13.01 -6.61 7.68
N ARG A 66 -12.78 -7.65 8.48
CA ARG A 66 -13.41 -7.78 9.82
C ARG A 66 -12.90 -6.73 10.82
N GLN A 67 -13.76 -6.39 11.79
CA GLN A 67 -13.57 -5.32 12.80
C GLN A 67 -12.37 -5.47 13.74
N HIS A 68 -11.70 -6.61 13.79
CA HIS A 68 -10.58 -6.86 14.71
C HIS A 68 -9.30 -7.19 13.95
N MET A 69 -8.21 -6.50 14.31
CA MET A 69 -6.86 -6.77 13.85
C MET A 69 -6.39 -8.13 14.37
N SER A 70 -6.67 -9.19 13.61
CA SER A 70 -6.06 -10.50 13.83
C SER A 70 -4.78 -10.60 13.01
N GLU A 71 -3.69 -11.03 13.64
CA GLU A 71 -2.39 -11.23 12.97
C GLU A 71 -2.52 -12.07 11.70
N PHE A 72 -3.24 -13.20 11.77
CA PHE A 72 -3.45 -14.08 10.63
C PHE A 72 -4.21 -13.39 9.49
N THR A 73 -5.23 -12.61 9.84
CA THR A 73 -6.05 -11.85 8.88
C THR A 73 -5.25 -10.75 8.20
N CYS A 74 -4.52 -9.93 8.95
CA CYS A 74 -3.71 -8.85 8.40
C CYS A 74 -2.60 -9.43 7.52
N HIS A 75 -1.89 -10.46 8.00
CA HIS A 75 -0.87 -11.14 7.22
C HIS A 75 -1.43 -11.70 5.90
N LYS A 76 -2.61 -12.34 5.94
CA LYS A 76 -3.27 -12.85 4.72
C LYS A 76 -3.54 -11.72 3.71
N ASN A 77 -4.10 -10.60 4.14
CA ASN A 77 -4.37 -9.46 3.25
C ASN A 77 -3.08 -8.90 2.64
N ILE A 78 -2.02 -8.76 3.43
CA ILE A 78 -0.72 -8.28 2.93
C ILE A 78 -0.13 -9.28 1.92
N CYS A 79 -0.26 -10.58 2.15
CA CYS A 79 0.15 -11.60 1.17
C CYS A 79 -0.65 -11.54 -0.13
N LEU A 80 -1.96 -11.25 -0.10
CA LEU A 80 -2.76 -11.05 -1.32
C LEU A 80 -2.21 -9.87 -2.13
N PHE A 81 -1.93 -8.75 -1.46
CA PHE A 81 -1.30 -7.59 -2.07
C PHE A 81 0.04 -7.93 -2.74
N LEU A 82 0.96 -8.59 -2.01
CA LEU A 82 2.28 -8.97 -2.53
C LEU A 82 2.17 -9.99 -3.68
N GLY A 83 1.21 -10.91 -3.60
CA GLY A 83 0.91 -11.87 -4.66
C GLY A 83 0.52 -11.17 -5.96
N ALA A 84 -0.43 -10.24 -5.89
CA ALA A 84 -0.86 -9.45 -7.05
C ALA A 84 0.24 -8.52 -7.59
N CYS A 85 1.04 -7.91 -6.72
CA CYS A 85 2.23 -7.14 -7.13
C CYS A 85 3.18 -7.98 -8.00
N LYS A 86 3.39 -9.24 -7.62
CA LYS A 86 4.26 -10.16 -8.34
C LYS A 86 3.65 -10.64 -9.65
N THR A 87 2.37 -11.03 -9.66
CA THR A 87 1.73 -11.69 -10.80
C THR A 87 1.12 -10.74 -11.83
N VAL A 88 0.63 -9.58 -11.38
CA VAL A 88 -0.08 -8.60 -12.23
C VAL A 88 0.83 -7.43 -12.60
N PHE A 89 1.66 -6.96 -11.67
CA PHE A 89 2.55 -5.82 -11.86
C PHE A 89 4.02 -6.24 -12.11
N ASN A 90 4.30 -7.54 -12.17
CA ASN A 90 5.63 -8.11 -12.46
C ASN A 90 6.76 -7.59 -11.57
N LEU A 91 6.47 -7.23 -10.32
CA LEU A 91 7.50 -6.83 -9.36
C LEU A 91 8.36 -8.03 -8.95
N LYS A 92 9.69 -7.83 -8.91
CA LYS A 92 10.64 -8.86 -8.48
C LYS A 92 10.62 -9.02 -6.97
N GLN A 93 10.96 -10.21 -6.49
CA GLN A 93 11.01 -10.50 -5.04
C GLN A 93 11.94 -9.54 -4.28
N GLU A 94 13.08 -9.19 -4.86
CA GLU A 94 14.08 -8.27 -4.30
C GLU A 94 13.56 -6.84 -4.13
N GLN A 95 12.49 -6.48 -4.85
CA GLN A 95 11.87 -5.15 -4.81
C GLN A 95 10.72 -5.10 -3.78
N MET A 96 10.24 -6.24 -3.31
CA MET A 96 9.09 -6.36 -2.41
C MET A 96 9.53 -6.38 -0.94
N PHE A 97 8.65 -5.88 -0.07
CA PHE A 97 8.77 -6.08 1.38
C PHE A 97 8.15 -7.41 1.80
N GLU A 98 8.48 -7.88 3.00
CA GLU A 98 7.85 -9.04 3.61
C GLU A 98 6.61 -8.65 4.41
N ALA A 99 5.59 -9.50 4.43
CA ALA A 99 4.33 -9.20 5.12
C ALA A 99 4.52 -8.83 6.61
N TRP A 100 5.48 -9.47 7.27
CA TRP A 100 5.83 -9.17 8.67
C TRP A 100 6.48 -7.81 8.87
N GLU A 101 7.23 -7.28 7.89
CA GLU A 101 7.87 -5.96 7.99
C GLU A 101 6.82 -4.85 8.12
N LEU A 102 5.76 -4.91 7.32
CA LEU A 102 4.62 -3.99 7.43
C LEU A 102 3.80 -4.28 8.69
N PHE A 103 3.46 -5.55 8.97
CA PHE A 103 2.64 -5.89 10.14
C PHE A 103 3.31 -5.49 11.46
N ARG A 104 4.64 -5.55 11.56
CA ARG A 104 5.39 -5.15 12.76
C ARG A 104 5.89 -3.70 12.73
N LEU A 105 5.60 -2.96 11.64
CA LEU A 105 6.03 -1.58 11.42
C LEU A 105 7.56 -1.42 11.54
N GLN A 106 8.34 -2.37 11.03
CA GLN A 106 9.80 -2.40 11.17
C GLN A 106 10.53 -1.66 10.06
N ASP A 107 10.13 -1.87 8.80
CA ASP A 107 10.75 -1.22 7.64
C ASP A 107 9.67 -0.69 6.69
N PHE A 108 9.15 0.47 7.03
CA PHE A 108 8.13 1.12 6.21
C PHE A 108 8.71 1.76 4.94
N ALA A 109 10.02 1.98 4.87
CA ALA A 109 10.67 2.56 3.69
C ALA A 109 10.54 1.63 2.48
N LYS A 110 10.69 0.31 2.67
CA LYS A 110 10.44 -0.68 1.61
C LYS A 110 8.99 -0.68 1.13
N VAL A 111 8.03 -0.50 2.04
CA VAL A 111 6.60 -0.41 1.70
C VAL A 111 6.35 0.81 0.80
N LEU A 112 6.90 1.97 1.18
CA LEU A 112 6.84 3.19 0.36
C LEU A 112 7.52 3.01 -1.01
N SER A 113 8.64 2.29 -1.07
CA SER A 113 9.32 1.98 -2.33
C SER A 113 8.42 1.16 -3.28
N VAL A 114 7.73 0.13 -2.77
CA VAL A 114 6.77 -0.64 -3.56
C VAL A 114 5.61 0.22 -4.04
N LEU A 115 5.02 1.04 -3.16
CA LEU A 115 3.93 1.94 -3.53
C LEU A 115 4.36 2.97 -4.57
N SER A 116 5.58 3.50 -4.48
CA SER A 116 6.18 4.38 -5.49
C SER A 116 6.34 3.66 -6.83
N MET A 117 6.87 2.43 -6.86
CA MET A 117 6.93 1.66 -8.12
C MET A 117 5.55 1.44 -8.74
N LEU A 118 4.52 1.19 -7.92
CA LEU A 118 3.15 1.06 -8.39
C LEU A 118 2.58 2.37 -8.95
N SER A 119 2.91 3.53 -8.38
CA SER A 119 2.46 4.82 -8.91
C SER A 119 3.04 5.17 -10.28
N TYR A 120 4.17 4.57 -10.66
CA TYR A 120 4.75 4.67 -12.00
C TYR A 120 4.38 3.51 -12.94
N SER A 121 3.50 2.59 -12.51
CA SER A 121 3.01 1.51 -13.37
C SER A 121 2.11 2.05 -14.48
N GLU A 122 2.06 1.37 -15.62
CA GLU A 122 1.25 1.78 -16.76
C GLU A 122 -0.23 2.06 -16.40
N PRO A 123 -0.92 1.21 -15.59
CA PRO A 123 -2.29 1.50 -15.17
C PRO A 123 -2.43 2.76 -14.30
N ALA A 124 -1.42 3.08 -13.48
CA ALA A 124 -1.42 4.29 -12.67
C ALA A 124 -1.28 5.54 -13.55
N LEU A 125 -0.35 5.51 -14.50
CA LEU A 125 -0.10 6.62 -15.42
C LEU A 125 -1.30 6.91 -16.33
N GLN A 126 -2.05 5.89 -16.75
CA GLN A 126 -3.27 6.05 -17.55
C GLN A 126 -4.39 6.81 -16.80
N LYS A 127 -4.43 6.73 -15.47
CA LYS A 127 -5.42 7.45 -14.66
C LYS A 127 -5.16 8.97 -14.57
N ASN A 128 -4.04 9.48 -15.09
CA ASN A 128 -3.66 10.90 -15.06
C ASN A 128 -3.65 11.52 -13.65
N ILE A 129 -3.35 10.72 -12.64
CA ILE A 129 -3.25 11.16 -11.24
C ILE A 129 -1.79 11.59 -10.99
N LYS A 130 -1.58 12.81 -10.47
CA LYS A 130 -0.28 13.47 -10.34
C LYS A 130 0.20 13.57 -8.91
#